data_AF-A0A4Q0ME34-F1
#
_entry.id   AF-A0A4Q0ME34-F1
#
_cell.length_a   1.000
_cell.length_b   1.000
_cell.length_c   1.000
_cell.angle_alpha   90.00
_cell.angle_beta   90.00
_cell.angle_gamma   90.00
#
_symmetry.space_group_name_H-M   'P 1'
#
loop_
_entity.id
_entity.type
_entity.pdbx_description
1 polymer ?
#
loop_
_entity_poly.entity_id
_entity_poly.type
_entity_poly.pdbx_seq_one_letter_code
_entity_poly.pdbx_strand_id
1 'polypeptide(L)'
;MAQNTDSVIWKENKIADSFSAIPIYDSGPKQCNSCICNLKNLFRSWKKDNIINYDEIELTGYRLVDSLTDSLKIRQYYERIVDTSSSYFIQYSGNTKMLKLLKADTLSKEYEEALQYMRNQLALSLTLNSTVYVIDMRLKDGTKIENYAVCDKAKRKITYDNMFFYFYLFR
;
A
#
# COMPACT_ATOMS: atom_id res chain seq x y z
N MET A 1 -25.70 26.13 -24.97
CA MET A 1 -24.52 25.25 -24.81
C MET A 1 -23.82 25.63 -23.52
N ALA A 2 -23.92 24.78 -22.50
CA ALA A 2 -22.99 24.71 -21.38
C ALA A 2 -23.28 23.38 -20.68
N GLN A 3 -22.48 22.36 -20.96
CA GLN A 3 -22.52 21.09 -20.24
C GLN A 3 -21.91 21.35 -18.86
N ASN A 4 -22.74 21.19 -17.84
CA ASN A 4 -22.34 21.28 -16.45
C ASN A 4 -21.53 20.02 -16.13
N THR A 5 -20.23 20.18 -15.90
CA THR A 5 -19.35 19.09 -15.48
C THR A 5 -19.67 18.74 -14.04
N ASP A 6 -20.27 17.57 -13.83
CA ASP A 6 -20.50 16.97 -12.53
C ASP A 6 -19.16 16.78 -11.81
N SER A 7 -18.81 17.72 -10.94
CA SER A 7 -17.80 17.52 -9.92
C SER A 7 -18.35 16.52 -8.91
N VAL A 8 -17.81 15.31 -8.89
CA VAL A 8 -18.08 14.33 -7.83
C VAL A 8 -17.52 14.90 -6.52
N ILE A 9 -18.40 15.51 -5.73
CA ILE A 9 -18.10 15.99 -4.38
C ILE A 9 -18.01 14.76 -3.48
N TRP A 10 -16.79 14.31 -3.19
CA TRP A 10 -16.55 13.30 -2.15
C TRP A 10 -16.75 13.96 -0.79
N LYS A 11 -17.86 13.63 -0.13
CA LYS A 11 -18.14 14.08 1.24
C LYS A 11 -16.99 13.64 2.16
N GLU A 12 -16.45 14.60 2.90
CA GLU A 12 -15.53 14.36 4.01
C GLU A 12 -16.25 13.56 5.10
N ASN A 13 -16.10 12.23 5.08
CA ASN A 13 -16.45 11.41 6.21
C ASN A 13 -15.31 11.51 7.23
N LYS A 14 -15.61 12.09 8.41
CA LYS A 14 -14.79 11.96 9.62
C LYS A 14 -14.64 10.47 9.95
N ILE A 15 -13.52 9.87 9.57
CA ILE A 15 -13.17 8.48 9.92
C ILE A 15 -12.05 8.51 10.96
N ALA A 16 -12.44 8.17 12.19
CA ALA A 16 -11.70 7.63 13.33
C ALA A 16 -10.26 8.13 13.63
N ASP A 17 -10.12 8.82 14.77
CA ASP A 17 -8.88 9.23 15.44
C ASP A 17 -7.91 8.07 15.86
N SER A 18 -8.11 6.83 15.39
CA SER A 18 -7.27 5.68 15.76
C SER A 18 -6.33 5.20 14.65
N PHE A 19 -6.44 5.72 13.43
CA PHE A 19 -5.57 5.36 12.32
C PHE A 19 -4.38 6.32 12.24
N SER A 20 -3.25 5.99 12.87
CA SER A 20 -2.03 6.74 12.64
C SER A 20 -1.50 6.43 11.24
N ALA A 21 -1.95 7.20 10.25
CA ALA A 21 -1.53 7.15 8.85
C ALA A 21 -0.11 7.71 8.67
N ILE A 22 0.83 7.44 9.59
CA ILE A 22 2.24 7.62 9.26
C ILE A 22 2.53 6.54 8.22
N PRO A 23 2.85 6.90 6.96
CA PRO A 23 3.23 5.90 5.98
C PRO A 23 4.39 5.14 6.60
N ILE A 24 4.29 3.82 6.70
CA ILE A 24 5.35 2.98 7.27
C ILE A 24 6.73 3.25 6.63
N TYR A 25 6.71 3.80 5.42
CA TYR A 25 7.83 4.33 4.66
C TYR A 25 8.60 5.51 5.27
N ASP A 26 8.01 6.22 6.22
CA ASP A 26 8.64 7.30 6.99
C ASP A 26 9.32 6.76 8.27
N SER A 27 9.23 5.45 8.55
CA SER A 27 10.01 4.78 9.60
C SER A 27 11.43 4.42 9.10
N GLY A 28 12.47 4.70 9.89
CA GLY A 28 13.88 4.46 9.54
C GLY A 28 14.73 5.72 9.33
N PRO A 29 16.01 5.62 8.90
CA PRO A 29 16.91 6.76 8.76
C PRO A 29 16.35 7.84 7.82
N LYS A 30 16.38 9.09 8.28
CA LYS A 30 15.61 10.26 7.80
C LYS A 30 15.87 10.75 6.36
N GLN A 31 16.56 10.00 5.50
CA GLN A 31 16.93 10.46 4.17
C GLN A 31 16.58 9.45 3.07
N CYS A 32 15.29 9.30 2.79
CA CYS A 32 14.83 8.71 1.53
C CYS A 32 14.15 9.76 0.67
N ASN A 33 14.79 10.13 -0.43
CA ASN A 33 14.34 11.12 -1.40
C ASN A 33 13.80 10.48 -2.71
N SER A 34 13.50 9.18 -2.67
CA SER A 34 12.90 8.44 -3.78
C SER A 34 11.98 7.33 -3.28
N CYS A 35 10.96 7.00 -4.08
CA CYS A 35 10.01 5.92 -3.81
C CYS A 35 10.70 4.55 -3.65
N ILE A 36 11.73 4.29 -4.46
CA ILE A 36 12.54 3.07 -4.37
C ILE A 36 13.29 3.02 -3.03
N CYS A 37 13.83 4.15 -2.57
CA CYS A 37 14.46 4.22 -1.25
C CYS A 37 13.43 3.94 -0.16
N ASN A 38 12.23 4.51 -0.24
CA ASN A 38 11.16 4.23 0.73
C ASN A 38 10.84 2.74 0.82
N LEU A 39 10.64 2.07 -0.31
CA LEU A 39 10.41 0.62 -0.36
C LEU A 39 11.56 -0.15 0.29
N LYS A 40 12.82 0.10 -0.11
CA LYS A 40 13.97 -0.58 0.49
C LYS A 40 14.13 -0.32 1.98
N ASN A 41 13.85 0.90 2.42
CA ASN A 41 14.02 1.32 3.81
C ASN A 41 13.05 0.61 4.74
N LEU A 42 11.84 0.35 4.27
CA LEU A 42 10.85 -0.43 5.00
C LEU A 42 11.36 -1.83 5.34
N PHE A 43 11.79 -2.60 4.34
CA PHE A 43 12.30 -3.97 4.56
C PHE A 43 13.61 -3.98 5.36
N ARG A 44 14.48 -2.97 5.19
CA ARG A 44 15.72 -2.84 6.01
C ARG A 44 15.43 -2.60 7.49
N SER A 45 14.28 -2.01 7.80
CA SER A 45 13.86 -1.75 9.18
C SER A 45 13.33 -3.00 9.87
N TRP A 46 13.04 -4.08 9.12
CA TRP A 46 12.60 -5.36 9.68
C TRP A 46 13.81 -6.23 9.99
N LYS A 47 14.13 -6.38 11.27
CA LYS A 47 15.30 -7.12 11.75
C LYS A 47 14.89 -8.04 12.89
N LYS A 48 15.74 -9.03 13.18
CA LYS A 48 15.57 -9.92 14.34
C LYS A 48 15.34 -9.19 15.67
N ASP A 49 15.84 -7.97 15.80
CA ASP A 49 15.76 -7.18 17.03
C ASP A 49 14.36 -6.57 17.27
N ASN A 50 13.54 -6.42 16.21
CA ASN A 50 12.23 -5.78 16.29
C ASN A 50 11.08 -6.57 15.63
N ILE A 51 11.36 -7.59 14.83
CA ILE A 51 10.39 -8.48 14.20
C ILE A 51 10.82 -9.93 14.42
N ILE A 52 9.96 -10.76 15.03
CA ILE A 52 10.30 -12.15 15.37
C ILE A 52 10.52 -13.00 14.11
N ASN A 53 9.61 -12.90 13.15
CA ASN A 53 9.63 -13.66 11.90
C ASN A 53 10.13 -12.82 10.71
N TYR A 54 11.15 -12.01 10.95
CA TYR A 54 11.73 -11.09 9.96
C TYR A 54 12.27 -11.81 8.71
N ASP A 55 12.58 -13.11 8.80
CA ASP A 55 13.11 -13.95 7.74
C ASP A 55 12.02 -14.72 6.95
N GLU A 56 10.74 -14.57 7.30
CA GLU A 56 9.65 -15.27 6.61
C GLU A 56 9.24 -14.61 5.29
N ILE A 57 9.52 -13.31 5.13
CA ILE A 57 9.14 -12.51 3.96
C ILE A 57 10.38 -11.78 3.44
N GLU A 58 10.76 -12.08 2.21
CA GLU A 58 11.91 -11.48 1.53
C GLU A 58 11.44 -10.56 0.40
N LEU A 59 11.94 -9.31 0.36
CA LEU A 59 11.86 -8.46 -0.82
C LEU A 59 12.83 -8.99 -1.88
N THR A 60 12.29 -9.51 -2.97
CA THR A 60 13.09 -10.01 -4.10
C THR A 60 13.31 -8.99 -5.20
N GLY A 61 12.44 -7.98 -5.32
CA GLY A 61 12.54 -6.98 -6.36
C GLY A 61 11.44 -5.93 -6.32
N TYR A 62 11.59 -4.94 -7.19
CA TYR A 62 10.53 -4.00 -7.53
C TYR A 62 10.76 -3.53 -8.97
N ARG A 63 9.68 -3.20 -9.67
CA ARG A 63 9.73 -2.73 -11.06
C ARG A 63 8.70 -1.65 -11.31
N LEU A 64 9.10 -0.60 -12.00
CA LEU A 64 8.18 0.41 -12.52
C LEU A 64 7.34 -0.26 -13.62
N VAL A 65 6.02 -0.27 -13.46
CA VAL A 65 5.11 -0.86 -14.45
C VAL A 65 4.34 0.17 -15.26
N ASP A 66 4.13 1.38 -14.72
CA ASP A 66 3.54 2.47 -15.50
C ASP A 66 3.78 3.86 -14.90
N SER A 67 3.67 4.87 -15.77
CA SER A 67 3.41 6.26 -15.41
C SER A 67 1.98 6.60 -15.78
N LEU A 68 1.19 7.05 -14.80
CA LEU A 68 -0.22 7.37 -15.00
C LEU A 68 -0.32 8.71 -15.73
N THR A 69 -0.48 8.68 -17.05
CA THR A 69 -0.49 9.88 -17.91
C THR A 69 -1.89 10.33 -18.31
N ASP A 70 -2.89 9.50 -18.05
CA ASP A 70 -4.28 9.73 -18.45
C ASP A 70 -5.25 9.05 -17.46
N SER A 71 -6.53 9.42 -17.56
CA SER A 71 -7.58 8.93 -16.67
C SER A 71 -7.95 7.46 -16.93
N LEU A 72 -7.71 6.94 -18.14
CA LEU A 72 -7.98 5.54 -18.46
C LEU A 72 -7.03 4.63 -17.68
N LYS A 73 -5.73 4.96 -17.65
CA LYS A 73 -4.74 4.24 -16.84
C LYS A 73 -5.04 4.31 -15.35
N ILE A 74 -5.44 5.47 -14.84
CA ILE A 74 -5.85 5.63 -13.44
C ILE A 74 -6.98 4.65 -13.12
N ARG A 75 -8.01 4.60 -13.95
CA ARG A 75 -9.14 3.67 -13.76
C ARG A 75 -8.70 2.21 -13.82
N GLN A 76 -7.89 1.83 -14.81
CA GLN A 76 -7.38 0.46 -14.96
C GLN A 76 -6.58 0.00 -13.74
N TYR A 77 -5.71 0.86 -13.21
CA TYR A 77 -4.93 0.53 -12.01
C TYR A 77 -5.79 0.55 -10.75
N TYR A 78 -6.78 1.43 -10.64
CA TYR A 78 -7.73 1.39 -9.54
C TYR A 78 -8.44 0.03 -9.50
N GLU A 79 -9.04 -0.39 -10.61
CA GLU A 79 -9.75 -1.67 -10.71
C GLU A 79 -8.83 -2.86 -10.42
N ARG A 80 -7.60 -2.83 -10.94
CA ARG A 80 -6.61 -3.91 -10.72
C ARG A 80 -6.11 -4.01 -9.28
N ILE A 81 -5.83 -2.88 -8.62
CA ILE A 81 -5.25 -2.85 -7.28
C ILE A 81 -6.31 -3.18 -6.21
N VAL A 82 -7.57 -2.77 -6.46
CA VAL A 82 -8.70 -3.08 -5.57
C VAL A 82 -9.14 -4.54 -5.68
N ASP A 83 -8.80 -5.24 -6.76
CA ASP A 83 -9.07 -6.67 -6.88
C ASP A 83 -8.31 -7.46 -5.80
N THR A 84 -9.07 -7.88 -4.78
CA THR A 84 -8.58 -8.61 -3.62
C THR A 84 -8.42 -10.11 -3.88
N SER A 85 -8.78 -10.62 -5.05
CA SER A 85 -8.75 -12.07 -5.31
C SER A 85 -7.32 -12.66 -5.32
N SER A 86 -6.31 -11.84 -5.63
CA SER A 86 -4.92 -12.26 -5.78
C SER A 86 -3.93 -11.49 -4.89
N SER A 87 -4.42 -10.53 -4.11
CA SER A 87 -3.57 -9.67 -3.28
C SER A 87 -3.32 -10.26 -1.89
N TYR A 88 -2.12 -10.05 -1.38
CA TYR A 88 -1.76 -10.36 0.01
C TYR A 88 -1.50 -9.08 0.80
N PHE A 89 -1.79 -9.12 2.10
CA PHE A 89 -1.50 -8.03 3.03
C PHE A 89 -0.69 -8.53 4.21
N ILE A 90 0.07 -7.63 4.82
CA ILE A 90 0.86 -7.88 6.01
C ILE A 90 0.24 -7.12 7.18
N GLN A 91 -0.23 -7.88 8.15
CA GLN A 91 -0.64 -7.39 9.46
C GLN A 91 0.57 -7.45 10.40
N TYR A 92 0.85 -6.38 11.12
CA TYR A 92 1.86 -6.35 12.17
C TYR A 92 1.19 -6.31 13.54
N SER A 93 1.64 -7.16 14.46
CA SER A 93 1.22 -7.10 15.86
C SER A 93 2.32 -6.48 16.71
N GLY A 94 2.07 -5.31 17.29
CA GLY A 94 3.04 -4.63 18.17
C GLY A 94 3.37 -5.42 19.43
N ASN A 95 2.41 -6.18 19.97
CA ASN A 95 2.57 -6.98 21.18
C ASN A 95 3.49 -8.19 20.97
N THR A 96 3.27 -8.92 19.88
CA THR A 96 4.07 -10.13 19.57
C THR A 96 5.28 -9.82 18.69
N LYS A 97 5.34 -8.62 18.10
CA LYS A 97 6.34 -8.24 17.09
C LYS A 97 6.35 -9.20 15.89
N MET A 98 5.23 -9.80 15.55
CA MET A 98 5.09 -10.71 14.40
C MET A 98 4.43 -10.03 13.21
N LEU A 99 4.84 -10.45 12.01
CA LEU A 99 4.18 -10.16 10.75
C LEU A 99 3.29 -11.35 10.38
N LYS A 100 2.03 -11.10 10.04
CA LYS A 100 1.12 -12.13 9.54
C LYS A 100 0.71 -11.78 8.13
N LEU A 101 1.02 -12.68 7.20
CA LEU A 101 0.51 -12.58 5.84
C LEU A 101 -0.94 -13.07 5.80
N LEU A 102 -1.81 -12.25 5.23
CA LEU A 102 -3.23 -12.53 5.07
C LEU A 102 -3.60 -12.40 3.60
N LYS A 103 -4.49 -13.28 3.12
CA LYS A 103 -5.13 -13.06 1.82
C LYS A 103 -6.18 -11.97 1.94
N ALA A 104 -6.22 -11.11 0.93
CA ALA A 104 -7.14 -9.99 0.84
C ALA A 104 -8.62 -10.40 0.85
N ASP A 105 -8.95 -11.56 0.25
CA ASP A 105 -10.30 -12.14 0.25
C ASP A 105 -10.80 -12.47 1.67
N THR A 106 -9.91 -12.88 2.57
CA THR A 106 -10.20 -13.26 3.95
C THR A 106 -10.55 -12.01 4.77
N LEU A 107 -9.92 -10.87 4.44
CA LEU A 107 -10.21 -9.60 5.08
C LEU A 107 -11.57 -9.03 4.67
N SER A 108 -12.06 -9.34 3.47
CA SER A 108 -13.25 -8.68 2.92
C SER A 108 -14.50 -8.86 3.79
N LYS A 109 -14.69 -10.05 4.36
CA LYS A 109 -15.88 -10.36 5.16
C LYS A 109 -15.84 -9.75 6.57
N GLU A 110 -14.66 -9.63 7.15
CA GLU A 110 -14.49 -9.16 8.53
C GLU A 110 -14.18 -7.66 8.62
N TYR A 111 -13.74 -7.03 7.51
CA TYR A 111 -13.17 -5.69 7.52
C TYR A 111 -13.62 -4.80 6.34
N GLU A 112 -14.92 -4.81 6.01
CA GLU A 112 -15.49 -3.96 4.95
C GLU A 112 -15.17 -2.47 5.13
N GLU A 113 -15.16 -1.96 6.36
CA GLU A 113 -14.80 -0.56 6.63
C GLU A 113 -13.33 -0.27 6.28
N ALA A 114 -12.42 -1.21 6.58
CA ALA A 114 -11.02 -1.08 6.22
C ALA A 114 -10.81 -1.18 4.70
N LEU A 115 -11.57 -2.05 4.02
CA LEU A 115 -11.58 -2.11 2.56
C LEU A 115 -12.03 -0.79 1.94
N GLN A 116 -13.10 -0.19 2.46
CA GLN A 116 -13.59 1.08 1.96
C GLN A 116 -12.58 2.20 2.18
N TYR A 117 -11.93 2.23 3.36
CA TYR A 117 -10.85 3.17 3.63
C TYR A 117 -9.67 2.97 2.68
N MET A 118 -9.26 1.73 2.39
CA MET A 118 -8.22 1.42 1.40
C MET A 118 -8.56 1.91 0.01
N ARG A 119 -9.78 1.64 -0.46
CA ARG A 119 -10.28 2.10 -1.76
C ARG A 119 -10.21 3.63 -1.86
N ASN A 120 -10.60 4.33 -0.78
CA ASN A 120 -10.54 5.79 -0.73
C ASN A 120 -9.08 6.29 -0.77
N GLN A 121 -8.17 5.69 -0.01
CA GLN A 121 -6.75 6.09 -0.02
C GLN A 121 -6.07 5.82 -1.37
N LEU A 122 -6.40 4.70 -2.02
CA LEU A 122 -5.94 4.42 -3.37
C LEU A 122 -6.44 5.46 -4.37
N ALA A 123 -7.74 5.80 -4.32
CA ALA A 123 -8.31 6.81 -5.20
C ALA A 123 -7.64 8.18 -5.04
N LEU A 124 -7.28 8.56 -3.80
CA LEU A 124 -6.53 9.79 -3.52
C LEU A 124 -5.07 9.73 -4.01
N SER A 125 -4.49 8.53 -4.05
CA SER A 125 -3.08 8.32 -4.42
C SER A 125 -2.87 8.19 -5.93
N LEU A 126 -3.85 7.68 -6.68
CA LEU A 126 -3.77 7.55 -8.13
C LEU A 126 -4.06 8.88 -8.83
N THR A 127 -3.00 9.61 -9.16
CA THR A 127 -3.08 10.89 -9.88
C THR A 127 -2.31 10.85 -11.20
N LEU A 128 -2.55 11.81 -12.10
CA LEU A 128 -1.84 11.95 -13.39
C LEU A 128 -0.32 12.21 -13.25
N ASN A 129 0.18 12.39 -12.03
CA ASN A 129 1.60 12.54 -11.75
C ASN A 129 2.17 11.35 -10.96
N SER A 130 1.44 10.24 -10.91
CA SER A 130 1.85 9.06 -10.16
C SER A 130 2.54 8.03 -11.06
N THR A 131 3.37 7.20 -10.43
CA THR A 131 3.92 5.98 -11.01
C THR A 131 3.43 4.78 -10.23
N VAL A 132 3.24 3.66 -10.92
CA VAL A 132 2.88 2.40 -10.30
C VAL A 132 4.07 1.47 -10.36
N TYR A 133 4.40 0.87 -9.22
CA TYR A 133 5.40 -0.17 -9.08
C TYR A 133 4.73 -1.49 -8.73
N VAL A 134 5.31 -2.58 -9.20
CA VAL A 134 5.11 -3.91 -8.61
C VAL A 134 6.25 -4.17 -7.63
N ILE A 135 5.90 -4.68 -6.46
CA ILE A 135 6.78 -5.18 -5.41
C ILE A 135 6.78 -6.70 -5.52
N ASP A 136 7.95 -7.29 -5.73
CA ASP A 136 8.13 -8.73 -5.86
C ASP A 136 8.67 -9.30 -4.56
N MET A 137 7.97 -10.25 -3.96
CA MET A 137 8.38 -10.90 -2.72
C MET A 137 8.43 -12.41 -2.83
N ARG A 138 9.12 -13.01 -1.87
CA ARG A 138 9.18 -14.45 -1.67
C ARG A 138 8.95 -14.78 -0.21
N LEU A 139 8.12 -15.78 0.05
CA LEU A 139 7.96 -16.38 1.37
C LEU A 139 9.03 -17.45 1.59
N LYS A 140 9.28 -17.79 2.85
CA LYS A 140 10.24 -18.84 3.23
C LYS A 140 9.96 -20.21 2.60
N ASP A 141 8.71 -20.51 2.27
CA ASP A 141 8.32 -21.74 1.56
C ASP A 141 8.54 -21.68 0.02
N GLY A 142 9.03 -20.56 -0.50
CA GLY A 142 9.29 -20.33 -1.93
C GLY A 142 8.14 -19.67 -2.68
N THR A 143 6.98 -19.45 -2.06
CA THR A 143 5.83 -18.79 -2.68
C THR A 143 6.20 -17.38 -3.12
N LYS A 144 5.88 -17.03 -4.37
CA LYS A 144 6.08 -15.68 -4.92
C LYS A 144 4.81 -14.86 -4.78
N ILE A 145 4.99 -13.60 -4.38
CA ILE A 145 3.90 -12.65 -4.19
C ILE A 145 4.23 -11.38 -4.95
N GLU A 146 3.24 -10.84 -5.64
CA GLU A 146 3.30 -9.52 -6.27
C GLU A 146 2.26 -8.60 -5.63
N ASN A 147 2.69 -7.39 -5.28
CA ASN A 147 1.84 -6.34 -4.77
C ASN A 147 2.12 -5.02 -5.51
N TYR A 148 1.18 -4.09 -5.45
CA TYR A 148 1.30 -2.79 -6.08
C TYR A 148 1.62 -1.70 -5.08
N ALA A 149 2.45 -0.75 -5.50
CA ALA A 149 2.67 0.50 -4.81
C ALA A 149 2.54 1.69 -5.77
N VAL A 150 1.98 2.78 -5.25
CA VAL A 150 1.79 4.05 -5.95
C VAL A 150 2.77 5.05 -5.40
N CYS A 151 3.51 5.67 -6.31
CA CYS A 151 4.53 6.67 -6.03
C CYS A 151 4.13 8.01 -6.62
N ASP A 152 4.01 9.04 -5.78
CA ASP A 152 3.84 10.42 -6.21
C ASP A 152 5.19 10.97 -6.69
N LYS A 153 5.29 11.33 -7.98
CA LYS A 153 6.55 11.81 -8.57
C LYS A 153 7.03 13.13 -7.97
N ALA A 154 6.11 14.04 -7.61
CA ALA A 154 6.46 15.36 -7.08
C ALA A 154 7.00 15.23 -5.65
N LYS A 155 6.33 14.43 -4.81
CA LYS A 155 6.75 14.18 -3.43
C LYS A 155 7.92 13.20 -3.36
N ARG A 156 8.12 12.40 -4.41
CA ARG A 156 9.09 11.29 -4.46
C ARG A 156 8.88 10.29 -3.33
N LYS A 157 7.61 10.04 -3.00
CA LYS A 157 7.19 9.16 -1.90
C LYS A 157 6.17 8.12 -2.36
N ILE A 158 6.25 6.94 -1.76
CA ILE A 158 5.15 5.97 -1.83
C ILE A 158 3.99 6.54 -1.03
N THR A 159 2.85 6.75 -1.70
CA THR A 159 1.63 7.29 -1.10
C THR A 159 0.59 6.21 -0.82
N TYR A 160 0.70 5.06 -1.49
CA TYR A 160 -0.15 3.91 -1.26
C TYR A 160 0.58 2.62 -1.62
N ASP A 161 0.24 1.54 -0.94
CA ASP A 161 0.51 0.18 -1.39
C ASP A 161 -0.61 -0.74 -0.90
N ASN A 162 -0.83 -1.85 -1.60
CA ASN A 162 -1.84 -2.83 -1.22
C ASN A 162 -1.27 -3.97 -0.38
N MET A 163 -0.24 -3.71 0.44
CA MET A 163 0.46 -4.76 1.18
C MET A 163 0.63 -4.44 2.67
N PHE A 164 1.28 -3.33 3.00
CA PHE A 164 1.57 -2.88 4.36
C PHE A 164 0.53 -1.92 4.93
N PHE A 165 -0.51 -1.60 4.16
CA PHE A 165 -1.55 -0.66 4.57
C PHE A 165 -2.21 -1.03 5.92
N TYR A 166 -2.19 -2.32 6.30
CA TYR A 166 -2.74 -2.83 7.57
C TYR A 166 -1.80 -2.77 8.77
N PHE A 167 -0.60 -2.20 8.67
CA PHE A 167 0.36 -2.19 9.78
C PHE A 167 -0.13 -1.52 11.07
N TYR A 168 -1.21 -0.73 11.01
CA TYR A 168 -1.72 0.07 12.14
C TYR A 168 -3.22 -0.06 12.39
N LEU A 169 -3.94 -0.91 11.64
CA LEU A 169 -5.40 -1.04 11.79
C LEU A 169 -5.81 -1.82 13.05
N PHE A 170 -4.86 -2.50 13.72
CA PHE A 170 -5.10 -3.27 14.94
C PHE A 170 -4.03 -2.93 15.98
N ARG A 171 -4.31 -1.93 16.81
CA ARG A 171 -3.63 -1.79 18.11
C ARG A 171 -4.22 -2.78 19.10
#